data_AF-A0A0H5BCW0-F1
#
_entry.id   AF-A0A0H5BCW0-F1
#
_cell.length_a   1.000
_cell.length_b   1.000
_cell.length_c   1.000
_cell.angle_alpha   90.00
_cell.angle_beta   90.00
_cell.angle_gamma   90.00
#
_symmetry.space_group_name_H-M   'P 1'
#
loop_
_entity.id
_entity.type
_entity.pdbx_description
1 polymer ?
#
loop_
_entity_poly.entity_id
_entity_poly.type
_entity_poly.pdbx_seq_one_letter_code
_entity_poly.pdbx_strand_id
1 'polypeptide(L)'
;MDYASNNPISGGSSFVVQSVGPLLALVGIVVLLVVDPALVIEVSAGDFTIVTVALGGGAAWLSGRAVAETWRPYVQLLAYMLILAAAVRFVHFALFHGTLLSLSYFAVDLVILSAIASLGYRSTRARQMATQYRWLYTRSGPLSWAMTADRLP
;
A
#
# COMPACT_ATOMS: atom_id res chain seq x y z
N MET A 1 -16.44 17.14 24.51
CA MET A 1 -16.28 15.73 24.10
C MET A 1 -16.07 15.78 22.60
N ASP A 2 -14.83 15.64 22.14
CA ASP A 2 -14.45 15.95 20.75
C ASP A 2 -14.91 14.81 19.84
N TYR A 3 -16.10 14.95 19.25
CA TYR A 3 -16.71 13.91 18.41
C TYR A 3 -15.81 13.56 17.20
N ALA A 4 -14.94 14.49 16.79
CA ALA A 4 -13.99 14.36 15.70
C ALA A 4 -12.80 13.44 16.00
N SER A 5 -12.29 13.39 17.24
CA SER A 5 -11.12 12.57 17.57
C SER A 5 -11.43 11.08 17.71
N ASN A 6 -12.69 10.75 18.04
CA ASN A 6 -13.08 9.39 18.44
C ASN A 6 -13.94 8.66 17.39
N ASN A 7 -14.23 9.29 16.24
CA ASN A 7 -14.98 8.63 15.18
C ASN A 7 -14.06 7.70 14.36
N PRO A 8 -14.30 6.38 14.31
CA PRO A 8 -13.46 5.43 13.55
C PRO A 8 -13.41 5.72 12.03
N ILE A 9 -14.37 6.48 11.50
CA ILE A 9 -14.47 6.86 10.08
C ILE A 9 -13.67 8.13 9.75
N SER A 10 -13.37 8.98 10.75
CA SER A 10 -12.58 10.21 10.57
C SER A 10 -11.13 9.94 10.14
N GLY A 11 -10.69 8.69 10.25
CA GLY A 11 -9.38 8.25 9.81
C GLY A 11 -8.30 8.29 10.88
N GLY A 12 -8.53 8.77 12.10
CA GLY A 12 -7.46 8.95 13.11
C GLY A 12 -6.53 7.73 13.33
N SER A 13 -7.07 6.60 13.79
CA SER A 13 -6.27 5.39 14.05
C SER A 13 -5.98 4.55 12.79
N SER A 14 -6.90 4.56 11.82
CA SER A 14 -6.76 3.79 10.57
C SER A 14 -5.83 4.45 9.55
N PHE A 15 -5.58 5.76 9.65
CA PHE A 15 -4.66 6.51 8.79
C PHE A 15 -3.21 6.10 9.05
N VAL A 16 -2.81 5.92 10.30
CA VAL A 16 -1.45 5.48 10.63
C VAL A 16 -1.17 4.11 10.00
N VAL A 17 -2.10 3.16 10.15
CA VAL A 17 -1.95 1.80 9.62
C VAL A 17 -2.03 1.75 8.09
N GLN A 18 -2.94 2.51 7.47
CA GLN A 18 -3.19 2.45 6.02
C GLN A 18 -2.32 3.42 5.20
N SER A 19 -1.50 4.26 5.85
CA SER A 19 -0.71 5.28 5.14
C SER A 19 0.68 5.46 5.73
N VAL A 20 0.79 5.76 7.03
CA VAL A 20 2.09 6.05 7.65
C VAL A 20 2.96 4.80 7.73
N GLY A 21 2.40 3.66 8.16
CA GLY A 21 3.09 2.37 8.19
C GLY A 21 3.63 1.95 6.81
N PRO A 22 2.79 1.93 5.76
CA PRO A 22 3.22 1.70 4.38
C PRO A 22 4.34 2.63 3.90
N LEU A 23 4.24 3.93 4.18
CA LEU A 23 5.27 4.88 3.77
C LEU A 23 6.59 4.63 4.49
N LEU A 24 6.56 4.41 5.81
CA LEU A 24 7.75 4.06 6.59
C LEU A 24 8.34 2.73 6.13
N ALA A 25 7.50 1.76 5.76
CA ALA A 25 7.95 0.49 5.21
C ALA A 25 8.66 0.71 3.86
N LEU A 26 8.12 1.52 2.95
CA LEU A 26 8.80 1.87 1.69
C LEU A 26 10.13 2.58 1.95
N VAL A 27 10.17 3.55 2.87
CA VAL A 27 11.41 4.24 3.23
C VAL A 27 12.43 3.24 3.80
N GLY A 28 12.00 2.35 4.70
CA GLY A 28 12.86 1.31 5.27
C GLY A 28 13.40 0.35 4.21
N ILE A 29 12.59 -0.03 3.23
CA ILE A 29 13.05 -0.87 2.11
C ILE A 29 13.98 -0.12 1.17
N VAL A 30 13.70 1.15 0.87
CA VAL A 30 14.61 1.99 0.08
C VAL A 30 15.95 2.16 0.81
N VAL A 31 15.94 2.36 2.12
CA VAL A 31 17.15 2.39 2.94
C VAL A 31 17.87 1.06 2.89
N LEU A 32 17.17 -0.08 3.03
CA LEU A 32 17.76 -1.41 2.93
C LEU A 32 18.42 -1.65 1.56
N LEU A 33 17.79 -1.20 0.48
CA LEU A 33 18.32 -1.29 -0.88
C LEU A 33 19.61 -0.49 -1.06
N VAL A 34 19.75 0.64 -0.37
CA VAL A 34 20.95 1.49 -0.39
C VAL A 34 22.06 0.96 0.52
N VAL A 35 21.70 0.43 1.69
CA VAL A 35 22.65 -0.02 2.73
C VAL A 35 23.22 -1.40 2.39
N ASP A 36 22.37 -2.35 2.02
CA ASP A 36 22.76 -3.74 1.72
C ASP A 36 21.95 -4.26 0.51
N PRO A 37 22.35 -3.90 -0.71
CA PRO A 37 21.60 -4.26 -1.92
C PRO A 37 21.48 -5.78 -2.11
N ALA A 38 22.41 -6.58 -1.57
CA ALA A 38 22.34 -8.04 -1.61
C ALA A 38 21.13 -8.63 -0.86
N LEU A 39 20.53 -7.88 0.08
CA LEU A 39 19.30 -8.30 0.77
C LEU A 39 18.03 -8.03 -0.05
N VAL A 40 18.11 -7.26 -1.13
CA VAL A 40 16.97 -6.85 -1.95
C VAL A 40 17.10 -7.34 -3.39
N ILE A 41 18.31 -7.36 -3.94
CA ILE A 41 18.62 -7.68 -5.33
C ILE A 41 19.40 -8.99 -5.34
N GLU A 42 18.79 -10.03 -5.92
CA GLU A 42 19.37 -11.36 -5.97
C GLU A 42 20.20 -11.60 -7.24
N VAL A 43 19.66 -11.23 -8.41
CA VAL A 43 20.28 -11.55 -9.71
C VAL A 43 20.72 -10.28 -10.43
N SER A 44 19.84 -9.29 -10.58
CA SER A 44 20.16 -8.03 -11.27
C SER A 44 19.26 -6.88 -10.86
N ALA A 45 19.79 -5.66 -10.72
CA ALA A 45 18.97 -4.48 -10.45
C ALA A 45 17.88 -4.23 -11.53
N GLY A 46 18.12 -4.71 -12.76
CA GLY A 46 17.16 -4.61 -13.86
C GLY A 46 15.94 -5.51 -13.69
N ASP A 47 16.10 -6.74 -13.21
CA ASP A 47 14.98 -7.65 -12.96
C ASP A 47 14.03 -7.06 -11.90
N PHE A 48 14.60 -6.54 -10.83
CA PHE A 48 13.87 -6.01 -9.69
C PHE A 48 13.08 -4.77 -10.10
N THR A 49 13.70 -3.89 -10.87
CA THR A 49 13.05 -2.65 -11.35
C THR A 49 11.88 -2.97 -12.29
N ILE A 50 12.05 -3.90 -13.22
CA ILE A 50 11.02 -4.23 -14.20
C ILE A 50 9.90 -5.07 -13.56
N VAL A 51 10.26 -6.15 -12.86
CA VAL A 51 9.30 -7.13 -12.36
C VAL A 51 8.66 -6.66 -11.07
N THR A 52 9.44 -6.22 -10.07
CA THR A 52 8.89 -5.84 -8.76
C THR A 52 8.35 -4.42 -8.79
N VAL A 53 9.09 -3.44 -9.30
CA VAL A 53 8.67 -2.03 -9.24
C VAL A 53 7.63 -1.71 -10.31
N ALA A 54 7.90 -2.00 -11.59
CA ALA A 54 6.98 -1.64 -12.66
C ALA A 54 5.76 -2.57 -12.73
N LEU A 55 5.97 -3.87 -12.95
CA LEU A 55 4.88 -4.85 -13.06
C LEU A 55 4.18 -5.09 -11.71
N GLY A 56 4.93 -5.49 -10.70
CA GLY A 56 4.42 -5.77 -9.36
C GLY A 56 3.83 -4.53 -8.70
N GLY A 57 4.57 -3.43 -8.67
CA GLY A 57 4.12 -2.16 -8.08
C GLY A 57 2.91 -1.58 -8.82
N GLY A 58 2.88 -1.65 -10.15
CA GLY A 58 1.71 -1.26 -10.94
C GLY A 58 0.47 -2.09 -10.61
N ALA A 59 0.61 -3.42 -10.57
CA ALA A 59 -0.47 -4.33 -10.19
C ALA A 59 -0.94 -4.11 -8.75
N ALA A 60 -0.01 -3.87 -7.82
CA ALA A 60 -0.28 -3.58 -6.41
C ALA A 60 -1.09 -2.29 -6.27
N TRP A 61 -0.68 -1.22 -6.95
CA TRP A 61 -1.40 0.06 -6.96
C TRP A 61 -2.83 -0.10 -7.47
N LEU A 62 -3.00 -0.75 -8.63
CA LEU A 62 -4.32 -0.99 -9.22
C LEU A 62 -5.21 -1.87 -8.33
N SER A 63 -4.63 -2.91 -7.72
CA SER A 63 -5.34 -3.76 -6.76
C SER A 63 -5.79 -2.98 -5.52
N GLY A 64 -4.91 -2.14 -4.96
CA GLY A 64 -5.25 -1.22 -3.87
C GLY A 64 -6.45 -0.35 -4.19
N ARG A 65 -6.44 0.27 -5.37
CA ARG A 65 -7.55 1.08 -5.85
C ARG A 65 -8.84 0.27 -6.01
N ALA A 66 -8.80 -0.90 -6.63
CA ALA A 66 -9.97 -1.75 -6.85
C ALA A 66 -10.63 -2.23 -5.55
N VAL A 67 -9.82 -2.60 -4.54
CA VAL A 67 -10.33 -2.99 -3.22
C VAL A 67 -10.98 -1.79 -2.51
N ALA A 68 -10.40 -0.59 -2.63
CA ALA A 68 -11.00 0.62 -2.08
C ALA A 68 -12.31 1.00 -2.80
N GLU A 69 -12.36 0.89 -4.13
CA GLU A 69 -13.53 1.17 -4.96
C GLU A 69 -14.75 0.36 -4.53
N THR A 70 -14.53 -0.90 -4.14
CA THR A 70 -15.58 -1.85 -3.71
C THR A 70 -15.87 -1.80 -2.20
N TRP A 71 -15.35 -0.81 -1.50
CA TRP A 71 -15.51 -0.64 -0.06
C TRP A 71 -15.00 -1.78 0.83
N ARG A 72 -14.15 -2.65 0.28
CA ARG A 72 -13.65 -3.85 0.97
C ARG A 72 -12.67 -3.52 2.11
N PRO A 73 -12.57 -4.41 3.11
CA PRO A 73 -11.70 -4.20 4.26
C PRO A 73 -10.22 -4.28 3.88
N TYR A 74 -9.39 -3.54 4.61
CA TYR A 74 -7.94 -3.48 4.38
C TYR A 74 -7.23 -4.84 4.55
N VAL A 75 -7.73 -5.72 5.41
CA VAL A 75 -7.18 -7.08 5.56
C VAL A 75 -7.27 -7.87 4.25
N GLN A 76 -8.35 -7.68 3.48
CA GLN A 76 -8.51 -8.33 2.19
C GLN A 76 -7.47 -7.84 1.17
N LEU A 77 -7.06 -6.57 1.25
CA LEU A 77 -5.96 -6.04 0.45
C LEU A 77 -4.65 -6.77 0.74
N LEU A 78 -4.30 -6.92 2.02
CA LEU A 78 -3.07 -7.60 2.43
C LEU A 78 -3.06 -9.08 2.01
N ALA A 79 -4.20 -9.75 2.10
CA ALA A 79 -4.35 -11.12 1.59
C ALA A 79 -4.10 -11.21 0.07
N TYR A 80 -4.57 -10.23 -0.71
CA TYR A 80 -4.28 -10.17 -2.14
C TYR A 80 -2.81 -9.87 -2.44
N MET A 81 -2.15 -9.06 -1.60
CA MET A 81 -0.73 -8.78 -1.75
C MET A 81 0.16 -9.99 -1.44
N LEU A 82 -0.27 -10.89 -0.55
CA LEU A 82 0.39 -12.18 -0.34
C LEU A 82 0.45 -13.01 -1.63
N ILE A 83 -0.68 -13.11 -2.33
CA ILE A 83 -0.78 -13.85 -3.60
C ILE A 83 0.00 -13.13 -4.70
N LEU A 84 -0.09 -11.81 -4.77
CA LEU A 84 0.64 -11.02 -5.75
C LEU A 84 2.17 -11.12 -5.56
N ALA A 85 2.65 -11.09 -4.31
CA ALA A 85 4.06 -11.30 -4.00
C ALA A 85 4.54 -12.70 -4.43
N ALA A 86 3.72 -13.73 -4.23
CA ALA A 86 4.03 -15.08 -4.72
C ALA A 86 4.11 -15.12 -6.25
N ALA A 87 3.21 -14.42 -6.96
CA ALA A 87 3.25 -14.31 -8.41
C ALA A 87 4.49 -13.57 -8.93
N VAL A 88 4.85 -12.44 -8.31
CA VAL A 88 6.08 -11.68 -8.62
C VAL A 88 7.32 -12.55 -8.39
N ARG A 89 7.35 -13.31 -7.29
CA ARG A 89 8.46 -14.22 -7.00
C ARG A 89 8.57 -15.36 -8.02
N PHE A 90 7.43 -15.90 -8.45
CA PHE A 90 7.40 -16.90 -9.51
C PHE A 90 7.98 -16.36 -10.82
N VAL A 91 7.71 -15.10 -11.18
CA VAL A 91 8.29 -14.46 -12.37
C VAL A 91 9.81 -14.31 -12.24
N HIS A 92 10.29 -13.88 -11.07
CA HIS A 92 11.73 -13.81 -10.79
C HIS A 92 12.45 -15.14 -10.94
N PHE A 93 11.86 -16.23 -10.45
CA PHE A 93 12.37 -17.58 -10.67
C PHE A 93 12.34 -17.97 -12.15
N ALA A 94 11.19 -17.82 -12.81
CA ALA A 94 10.96 -18.35 -14.15
C ALA A 94 11.80 -17.65 -15.24
N LEU A 95 12.01 -16.33 -15.11
CA LEU A 95 12.72 -15.54 -16.12
C LEU A 95 14.20 -15.35 -15.77
N PHE A 96 14.53 -15.18 -14.49
CA PHE A 96 15.86 -14.75 -14.05
C PHE A 96 16.58 -15.83 -13.23
N HIS A 97 16.00 -17.03 -13.11
CA HIS A 97 16.58 -18.15 -12.34
C HIS A 97 16.86 -17.80 -10.87
N GLY A 98 16.13 -16.83 -10.29
CA GLY A 98 16.21 -16.49 -8.87
C GLY A 98 15.64 -17.59 -7.97
N THR A 99 15.90 -17.58 -6.66
CA THR A 99 15.46 -18.67 -5.76
C THR A 99 13.95 -18.66 -5.47
N LEU A 100 13.22 -19.75 -5.73
CA LEU A 100 11.76 -19.78 -5.45
C LEU A 100 11.40 -19.56 -3.98
N LEU A 101 12.02 -20.32 -3.08
CA LEU A 101 11.65 -20.40 -1.67
C LEU A 101 12.65 -19.67 -0.76
N SER A 102 12.97 -18.43 -1.08
CA SER A 102 13.68 -17.55 -0.14
C SER A 102 12.67 -16.71 0.65
N LEU A 103 12.55 -17.01 1.93
CA LEU A 103 11.61 -16.32 2.82
C LEU A 103 11.95 -14.83 2.97
N SER A 104 13.24 -14.47 2.94
CA SER A 104 13.69 -13.08 3.04
C SER A 104 13.28 -12.28 1.81
N TYR A 105 13.56 -12.76 0.60
CA TYR A 105 13.19 -12.05 -0.63
C TYR A 105 11.67 -11.97 -0.82
N PHE A 106 10.94 -13.04 -0.46
CA PHE A 106 9.48 -13.00 -0.45
C PHE A 106 8.94 -11.95 0.53
N ALA A 107 9.51 -11.83 1.72
CA ALA A 107 9.09 -10.82 2.70
C ALA A 107 9.35 -9.40 2.19
N VAL A 108 10.48 -9.17 1.51
CA VAL A 108 10.80 -7.88 0.90
C VAL A 108 9.78 -7.51 -0.19
N ASP A 109 9.53 -8.42 -1.15
CA ASP A 109 8.52 -8.20 -2.20
C ASP A 109 7.14 -7.94 -1.59
N LEU A 110 6.74 -8.73 -0.60
CA LEU A 110 5.47 -8.56 0.10
C LEU A 110 5.33 -7.19 0.76
N VAL A 111 6.39 -6.71 1.43
CA VAL A 111 6.39 -5.40 2.09
C VAL A 111 6.28 -4.28 1.05
N ILE A 112 7.05 -4.34 -0.03
CA ILE A 112 7.02 -3.34 -1.12
C ILE A 112 5.62 -3.27 -1.73
N LEU A 113 5.09 -4.42 -2.16
CA LEU A 113 3.80 -4.49 -2.83
C LEU A 113 2.66 -4.07 -1.89
N SER A 114 2.68 -4.55 -0.64
CA SER A 114 1.69 -4.15 0.36
C SER A 114 1.72 -2.65 0.60
N ALA A 115 2.90 -2.03 0.64
CA ALA A 115 3.00 -0.61 0.85
C ALA A 115 2.45 0.21 -0.32
N ILE A 116 2.81 -0.15 -1.56
CA ILE A 116 2.30 0.51 -2.77
C ILE A 116 0.78 0.34 -2.87
N ALA A 117 0.27 -0.87 -2.61
CA ALA A 117 -1.17 -1.14 -2.64
C ALA A 117 -1.94 -0.34 -1.58
N SER A 118 -1.36 -0.16 -0.40
CA SER A 118 -1.95 0.63 0.68
C SER A 118 -2.08 2.10 0.32
N LEU A 119 -1.09 2.66 -0.40
CA LEU A 119 -1.17 4.02 -0.94
C LEU A 119 -2.27 4.15 -2.00
N GLY A 120 -2.39 3.17 -2.91
CA GLY A 120 -3.47 3.12 -3.90
C GLY A 120 -4.85 3.01 -3.24
N TYR A 121 -4.96 2.20 -2.19
CA TYR A 121 -6.16 2.04 -1.39
C TYR A 121 -6.55 3.35 -0.71
N ARG A 122 -5.63 3.97 0.03
CA ARG A 122 -5.93 5.17 0.80
C ARG A 122 -6.25 6.38 -0.09
N SER A 123 -5.50 6.59 -1.17
CA SER A 123 -5.77 7.68 -2.11
C SER A 123 -7.20 7.60 -2.67
N THR A 124 -7.64 6.38 -2.98
CA THR A 124 -9.01 6.12 -3.45
C THR A 124 -10.04 6.33 -2.35
N ARG A 125 -9.79 5.83 -1.13
CA ARG A 125 -10.67 6.06 0.03
C ARG A 125 -10.84 7.54 0.34
N ALA A 126 -9.77 8.32 0.32
CA ALA A 126 -9.84 9.76 0.56
C ALA A 126 -10.69 10.47 -0.47
N ARG A 127 -10.59 10.06 -1.74
CA ARG A 127 -11.45 10.58 -2.81
C ARG A 127 -12.91 10.19 -2.60
N GLN A 128 -13.19 8.93 -2.27
CA GLN A 128 -14.54 8.47 -1.99
C GLN A 128 -15.20 9.23 -0.83
N MET A 129 -14.49 9.42 0.28
CA MET A 129 -14.99 10.19 1.44
C MET A 129 -15.32 11.63 1.05
N ALA A 130 -14.43 12.30 0.32
CA ALA A 130 -14.65 13.69 -0.08
C ALA A 130 -15.75 13.86 -1.15
N THR A 131 -15.98 12.87 -2.01
CA THR A 131 -16.98 12.94 -3.08
C THR A 131 -18.34 12.42 -2.63
N GLN A 132 -18.40 11.19 -2.12
CA GLN A 132 -19.65 10.55 -1.74
C GLN A 132 -20.19 11.08 -0.42
N TYR A 133 -19.33 11.44 0.54
CA TYR A 133 -19.74 11.97 1.85
C TYR A 133 -19.43 13.47 1.97
N ARG A 134 -19.51 14.20 0.85
CA ARG A 134 -19.18 15.63 0.76
C ARG A 134 -19.93 16.52 1.75
N TRP A 135 -21.07 16.06 2.26
CA TRP A 135 -21.85 16.78 3.27
C TRP A 135 -21.17 16.78 4.63
N LEU A 136 -20.45 15.71 4.99
CA LEU A 136 -19.83 15.53 6.30
C LEU A 136 -18.30 15.72 6.28
N TYR A 137 -17.66 15.42 5.14
CA TYR A 137 -16.21 15.41 5.03
C TYR A 137 -15.72 16.27 3.86
N THR A 138 -14.54 16.85 4.06
CA THR A 138 -13.75 17.56 3.05
C THR A 138 -12.38 16.92 2.89
N ARG A 139 -11.75 17.06 1.73
CA ARG A 139 -10.42 16.52 1.48
C ARG A 139 -9.38 17.43 2.12
N SER A 140 -8.61 16.89 3.08
CA SER A 140 -7.50 17.61 3.73
C SER A 140 -6.15 17.34 3.06
N GLY A 141 -6.05 16.31 2.20
CA GLY A 141 -4.83 15.97 1.48
C GLY A 141 -5.00 14.82 0.50
N PRO A 142 -3.91 14.38 -0.17
CA PRO A 142 -3.99 13.30 -1.15
C PRO A 142 -4.47 11.97 -0.55
N LEU A 143 -4.11 11.70 0.72
CA LEU A 143 -4.39 10.46 1.46
C LEU A 143 -5.30 10.67 2.69
N SER A 144 -5.73 11.91 2.96
CA SER A 144 -6.48 12.28 4.15
C SER A 144 -7.75 13.07 3.82
N TRP A 145 -8.71 12.98 4.71
CA TRP A 145 -9.94 13.77 4.74
C TRP A 145 -10.16 14.25 6.17
N ALA A 146 -10.84 15.37 6.31
CA ALA A 146 -11.22 15.95 7.59
C ALA A 146 -12.74 16.13 7.62
N MET A 147 -13.30 16.07 8.82
CA MET A 147 -14.70 16.43 9.02
C MET A 147 -14.87 17.94 8.84
N THR A 148 -15.94 18.38 8.20
CA THR A 148 -16.17 19.81 8.00
C THR A 148 -16.83 20.40 9.25
N ALA A 149 -16.12 21.27 9.98
CA ALA A 149 -16.52 21.77 11.29
C ALA A 149 -17.77 22.67 11.26
N ASP A 150 -18.05 23.30 10.13
CA ASP A 150 -19.20 24.19 9.88
C ASP A 150 -20.55 23.47 9.79
N ARG A 151 -20.55 22.13 9.75
CA ARG A 151 -21.76 21.31 9.48
C ARG A 151 -22.11 20.35 10.61
N LEU A 152 -21.48 20.53 11.77
CA LEU A 152 -21.87 19.84 12.98
C LEU A 152 -23.12 20.52 13.57
N PRO A 153 -24.20 19.77 13.86
CA PRO A 153 -25.38 20.31 14.54
C PRO A 153 -25.07 20.72 15.99
#